data_AF-A0A537XMU6-F1
#
_entry.id   AF-A0A537XMU6-F1
#
_cell.length_a   1.000
_cell.length_b   1.000
_cell.length_c   1.000
_cell.angle_alpha   90.00
_cell.angle_beta   90.00
_cell.angle_gamma   90.00
#
_symmetry.space_group_name_H-M   'P 1'
#
loop_
_entity.id
_entity.type
_entity.pdbx_description
1 polymer ?
#
loop_
_entity_poly.entity_id
_entity_poly.type
_entity_poly.pdbx_seq_one_letter_code
_entity_poly.pdbx_strand_id
1 'polypeptide(L)'
;MNRRFAVLSDFDGTVTTSDIVEVVLARFAPGKWEEIERMHRARTIGTRETMTRQLALVRATRDELVDFVRKEAVMDPTFPAFVRFCKGNG
;
A
#
# COMPACT_ATOMS: atom_id res chain seq x y z
N MET A 1 -34.40 -14.88 -2.56
CA MET A 1 -33.95 -13.62 -1.93
C MET A 1 -32.88 -13.01 -2.83
N ASN A 2 -33.13 -11.83 -3.39
CA ASN A 2 -32.17 -11.12 -4.26
C ASN A 2 -31.21 -10.32 -3.37
N ARG A 3 -30.08 -10.93 -2.97
CA ARG A 3 -29.15 -10.32 -2.01
C ARG A 3 -28.11 -9.53 -2.81
N ARG A 4 -28.10 -8.21 -2.64
CA ARG A 4 -27.08 -7.34 -3.23
C ARG A 4 -25.82 -7.39 -2.38
N PHE A 5 -24.68 -7.62 -3.03
CA PHE A 5 -23.38 -7.68 -2.37
C PHE A 5 -22.57 -6.43 -2.68
N ALA A 6 -21.91 -5.89 -1.66
CA ALA A 6 -20.86 -4.91 -1.82
C ALA A 6 -19.53 -5.57 -1.47
N VAL A 7 -18.54 -5.43 -2.35
CA VAL A 7 -17.18 -5.94 -2.14
C VAL A 7 -16.27 -4.75 -1.87
N LEU A 8 -15.59 -4.77 -0.73
CA LEU A 8 -14.55 -3.81 -0.37
C LEU A 8 -13.22 -4.55 -0.40
N SER A 9 -12.23 -3.97 -1.07
CA SER A 9 -10.87 -4.51 -1.15
C SER A 9 -9.90 -3.46 -0.63
N ASP A 10 -8.90 -3.94 0.12
CA ASP A 10 -7.68 -3.19 0.34
C ASP A 10 -6.90 -3.04 -0.97
N PHE A 11 -5.85 -2.22 -0.99
CA PHE A 11 -5.04 -1.92 -2.19
C PHE A 11 -3.62 -2.46 -2.06
N ASP A 12 -2.81 -1.90 -1.17
CA ASP A 12 -1.40 -2.27 -1.03
C ASP A 12 -1.26 -3.70 -0.48
N GLY A 13 -0.42 -4.53 -1.10
CA GLY A 13 -0.29 -5.95 -0.74
C GLY A 13 -1.53 -6.82 -1.00
N THR A 14 -2.58 -6.27 -1.63
CA THR A 14 -3.80 -6.97 -2.03
C THR A 14 -4.07 -6.84 -3.54
N VAL A 15 -4.29 -5.62 -4.03
CA VAL A 15 -4.37 -5.30 -5.46
C VAL A 15 -2.99 -5.24 -6.07
N THR A 16 -2.02 -4.70 -5.34
CA THR A 16 -0.61 -4.76 -5.70
C THR A 16 0.04 -5.97 -5.03
N THR A 17 1.07 -6.53 -5.67
CA THR A 17 1.80 -7.69 -5.12
C THR A 17 2.74 -7.33 -3.97
N SER A 18 2.87 -6.05 -3.63
CA SER A 18 3.73 -5.53 -2.58
C SER A 18 3.08 -4.33 -1.89
N ASP A 19 3.53 -4.03 -0.67
CA ASP A 19 3.18 -2.79 0.03
C ASP A 19 3.94 -1.62 -0.59
N ILE A 20 3.22 -0.67 -1.19
CA ILE A 20 3.83 0.43 -1.93
C ILE A 20 4.49 1.45 -0.99
N VAL A 21 3.97 1.62 0.24
CA VAL A 21 4.60 2.50 1.23
C VAL A 21 5.96 1.95 1.64
N GLU A 22 6.07 0.64 1.87
CA GLU A 22 7.37 0.00 2.16
C GLU A 22 8.36 0.15 1.00
N VAL A 23 7.91 -0.02 -0.25
CA VAL A 23 8.75 0.15 -1.45
C VAL A 23 9.26 1.59 -1.58
N VAL A 24 8.41 2.59 -1.30
CA VAL A 24 8.80 4.00 -1.26
C VAL A 24 9.81 4.26 -0.15
N LEU A 25 9.58 3.76 1.05
CA LEU A 25 10.48 3.96 2.19
C LEU A 25 11.84 3.31 1.99
N ALA A 26 11.88 2.10 1.42
CA ALA A 26 13.11 1.41 1.06
C ALA A 26 13.97 2.24 0.08
N ARG A 27 13.33 2.94 -0.87
CA ARG A 27 14.02 3.74 -1.88
C ARG A 27 14.44 5.14 -1.41
N PHE A 28 13.57 5.81 -0.65
CA PHE A 28 13.70 7.24 -0.34
C PHE A 28 14.03 7.54 1.13
N ALA A 29 14.00 6.54 2.01
CA ALA A 29 14.34 6.65 3.42
C ALA A 29 15.17 5.46 3.96
N PRO A 30 16.12 4.88 3.19
CA PRO A 30 16.79 3.63 3.57
C PRO A 30 17.46 3.73 4.95
N GLY A 31 17.26 2.72 5.80
CA GLY A 31 17.86 2.64 7.14
C GLY A 31 17.26 3.59 8.18
N LYS A 32 16.20 4.34 7.86
CA LYS A 32 15.58 5.31 8.77
C LYS A 32 14.19 4.90 9.25
N TRP A 33 13.48 4.04 8.52
CA TRP A 33 12.08 3.74 8.76
C TRP A 33 11.86 2.43 9.52
N GLU A 34 12.86 1.55 9.54
CA GLU A 34 12.83 0.21 10.10
C GLU A 34 12.66 0.21 11.62
N GLU A 35 13.20 1.21 12.31
CA GLU A 35 12.99 1.38 13.75
C GLU A 35 11.55 1.78 14.06
N ILE A 36 10.97 2.70 13.28
CA ILE A 36 9.57 3.11 13.45
C ILE A 36 8.65 1.90 13.21
N GLU A 37 8.97 1.10 12.20
CA GLU A 37 8.25 -0.14 11.90
C GLU A 37 8.37 -1.16 13.05
N ARG A 38 9.56 -1.31 13.64
CA ARG A 38 9.75 -2.14 14.84
C ARG A 38 8.89 -1.68 16.01
N MET A 39 8.78 -0.36 16.26
CA MET A 39 7.90 0.19 17.29
C MET A 39 6.41 -0.10 16.99
N HIS A 40 6.01 -0.03 15.72
CA HIS A 40 4.65 -0.38 15.31
C HIS A 40 4.32 -1.85 15.55
N ARG A 41 5.21 -2.76 15.12
CA ARG A 41 5.07 -4.20 15.34
C ARG A 41 5.04 -4.58 16.82
N ALA A 42 5.80 -3.87 17.65
CA ALA A 42 5.78 -3.99 19.10
C ALA A 42 4.53 -3.36 19.76
N ARG A 43 3.57 -2.84 18.98
CA ARG A 43 2.36 -2.15 19.44
C ARG A 43 2.65 -0.94 20.34
N THR A 44 3.86 -0.38 20.24
CA THR A 44 4.28 0.81 21.00
C THR A 44 3.67 2.08 20.41
N ILE A 45 3.52 2.13 19.08
CA ILE A 45 2.85 3.22 18.36
C ILE A 45 1.77 2.68 17.42
N GLY A 46 0.71 3.46 17.23
CA GLY A 46 -0.39 3.12 16.34
C GLY A 46 -0.11 3.47 14.87
N THR A 47 -0.89 2.90 13.96
CA THR A 47 -0.70 3.05 12.49
C THR A 47 -0.63 4.50 12.02
N ARG A 48 -1.50 5.38 12.55
CA ARG A 48 -1.48 6.82 12.19
C ARG A 48 -0.13 7.47 12.51
N GLU A 49 0.42 7.15 13.67
CA GLU A 49 1.70 7.69 14.12
C GLU A 49 2.85 7.09 13.32
N THR A 50 2.83 5.79 13.07
CA THR A 50 3.77 5.09 12.18
C THR A 50 3.85 5.78 10.81
N MET A 51 2.70 5.95 10.14
CA MET A 51 2.66 6.58 8.81
C MET A 51 3.16 8.03 8.84
N THR A 52 2.77 8.81 9.85
CA THR A 52 3.21 10.21 9.99
C THR A 52 4.74 10.29 10.11
N ARG A 53 5.33 9.44 10.96
CA ARG A 53 6.77 9.43 11.20
C ARG A 53 7.55 8.90 9.99
N GLN A 54 7.09 7.81 9.38
CA GLN A 54 7.75 7.19 8.22
C GLN A 54 7.72 8.11 7.00
N LEU A 55 6.57 8.68 6.65
CA LEU A 55 6.44 9.54 5.47
C LEU A 55 7.18 10.87 5.64
N ALA A 56 7.40 11.36 6.87
CA ALA A 56 8.23 12.53 7.13
C ALA A 56 9.72 12.31 6.77
N LEU A 57 10.17 11.06 6.67
CA LEU A 57 11.54 10.71 6.28
C LEU A 57 11.76 10.77 4.76
N VAL A 58 10.69 10.68 3.98
CA VAL A 58 10.75 10.66 2.52
C VAL A 58 11.21 12.02 2.00
N ARG A 59 12.29 12.02 1.24
CA ARG A 59 12.85 13.20 0.57
C ARG A 59 12.77 13.00 -0.94
N ALA A 60 11.63 13.36 -1.51
CA ALA A 60 11.35 13.28 -2.94
C ALA A 60 10.30 14.33 -3.31
N THR A 61 10.34 14.79 -4.55
CA THR A 61 9.26 15.56 -5.16
C THR A 61 8.06 14.67 -5.45
N ARG A 62 6.90 15.28 -5.64
CA ARG A 62 5.68 14.55 -6.02
C ARG A 62 5.86 13.76 -7.33
N ASP A 63 6.52 14.37 -8.31
CA ASP A 63 6.69 13.75 -9.62
C ASP A 63 7.66 12.57 -9.57
N GLU A 64 8.75 12.67 -8.80
CA GLU A 64 9.65 11.53 -8.54
C GLU A 64 8.92 10.37 -7.86
N LEU A 65 8.05 10.65 -6.89
CA LEU A 65 7.24 9.62 -6.23
C LEU A 65 6.26 8.95 -7.20
N VAL A 66 5.54 9.75 -8.00
CA VAL A 66 4.56 9.22 -8.97
C VAL A 66 5.26 8.37 -10.03
N ASP A 67 6.39 8.84 -10.57
CA ASP A 67 7.14 8.12 -11.59
C ASP A 67 7.76 6.84 -11.04
N PHE A 68 8.24 6.86 -9.80
CA PHE A 68 8.75 5.66 -9.13
C PHE A 68 7.64 4.63 -8.89
N VAL A 69 6.53 5.04 -8.27
CA VAL A 69 5.41 4.13 -7.98
C VAL A 69 4.82 3.54 -9.26
N ARG A 70 4.71 4.32 -10.34
CA ARG A 70 4.24 3.81 -11.64
C ARG A 70 5.13 2.71 -12.23
N LYS A 71 6.43 2.73 -11.92
CA LYS A 71 7.38 1.73 -12.42
C LYS A 71 7.41 0.48 -11.53
N GLU A 72 7.33 0.66 -10.21
CA GLU A 72 7.51 -0.42 -9.25
C GLU A 72 6.20 -1.12 -8.85
N ALA A 73 5.06 -0.44 -8.91
CA ALA A 73 3.79 -1.04 -8.50
C ALA A 73 3.33 -2.09 -9.52
N VAL A 74 3.35 -3.35 -9.11
CA VAL A 74 2.85 -4.47 -9.91
C VAL A 74 1.47 -4.86 -9.39
N MET A 75 0.46 -4.82 -10.26
CA MET A 75 -0.88 -5.32 -9.95
C MET A 75 -0.87 -6.84 -9.93
N ASP A 76 -1.57 -7.45 -8.97
CA ASP A 76 -1.83 -8.87 -8.95
C ASP A 76 -2.55 -9.28 -10.26
N PRO A 77 -2.00 -10.23 -11.04
CA PRO A 77 -2.51 -10.56 -12.36
C PRO A 77 -3.91 -11.19 -12.33
N THR A 78 -4.35 -11.70 -11.18
CA THR A 78 -5.67 -12.31 -10.98
C THR A 78 -6.74 -11.27 -10.61
N PHE A 79 -6.34 -10.12 -10.05
CA PHE A 79 -7.27 -9.08 -9.59
C PHE A 79 -8.21 -8.55 -10.68
N PRO A 80 -7.77 -8.33 -11.94
CA PRO A 80 -8.68 -7.93 -13.02
C PRO A 80 -9.81 -8.94 -13.28
N ALA A 81 -9.54 -10.25 -13.13
CA ALA A 81 -10.56 -11.29 -13.29
C ALA A 81 -11.58 -11.25 -12.15
N PHE A 82 -11.10 -11.04 -10.92
CA PHE A 82 -11.96 -10.85 -9.75
C PHE A 82 -12.89 -9.64 -9.91
N VAL A 83 -12.37 -8.49 -10.36
CA VAL A 83 -13.20 -7.29 -10.59
C VAL A 83 -14.28 -7.53 -11.65
N ARG A 84 -13.94 -8.24 -12.74
CA ARG A 84 -14.93 -8.62 -13.77
C ARG A 84 -16.02 -9.53 -13.19
N PHE A 85 -15.63 -10.50 -12.37
CA PHE A 85 -16.58 -11.38 -11.68
C PHE A 85 -17.54 -10.58 -10.79
N CYS A 86 -17.04 -9.68 -9.94
CA CYS A 86 -17.89 -8.86 -9.07
C CYS A 86 -18.86 -7.98 -9.86
N LYS A 87 -18.41 -7.35 -10.96
CA LYS A 87 -19.27 -6.50 -11.81
C LYS A 87 -20.36 -7.29 -12.55
N GLY A 88 -20.09 -8.55 -12.90
CA GLY A 88 -21.05 -9.41 -13.59
C GLY A 88 -22.09 -10.06 -12.67
N ASN A 89 -21.87 -10.04 -11.35
CA ASN A 89 -22.69 -10.75 -10.36
C ASN A 89 -23.25 -9.86 -9.24
N GLY A 90 -23.08 -8.53 -9.37
CA GLY A 90 -23.53 -7.52 -8.40
C GLY A 90 -24.91 -6.94 -8.70
#